data_AF-A0A8X6RDC2-F1
#
_entry.id   AF-A0A8X6RDC2-F1
#
_cell.length_a   1.000
_cell.length_b   1.000
_cell.length_c   1.000
_cell.angle_alpha   90.00
_cell.angle_beta   90.00
_cell.angle_gamma   90.00
#
_symmetry.space_group_name_H-M   'P 1'
#
loop_
_entity.id
_entity.type
_entity.pdbx_description
1 polymer ?
#
loop_
_entity_poly.entity_id
_entity_poly.type
_entity_poly.pdbx_seq_one_letter_code
_entity_poly.pdbx_strand_id
1 'polypeptide(L)'
;MDIEVLKKIRTPVRRAATELSNSTKIEFEKENASSYLIEEFLAKLIDKEKQRENFDKDITILTNMDDLEKKIEKQQEYRDTIITCKVRANKILNKRETVEKHT
;
A
#
# COMPACT_ATOMS: atom_id res chain seq x y z
N MET A 1 53.70 -49.86 -1.38
CA MET A 1 53.98 -48.51 -1.94
C MET A 1 55.14 -47.93 -1.14
N ASP A 2 56.17 -47.44 -1.80
CA ASP A 2 57.40 -46.97 -1.14
C ASP A 2 57.20 -45.59 -0.46
N ILE A 3 57.85 -45.35 0.67
CA ILE A 3 57.74 -44.14 1.49
C ILE A 3 58.16 -42.89 0.71
N GLU A 4 59.16 -43.02 -0.16
CA GLU A 4 59.64 -41.95 -1.03
C GLU A 4 58.57 -41.52 -2.05
N VAL A 5 57.80 -42.48 -2.57
CA VAL A 5 56.69 -42.21 -3.50
C VAL A 5 55.55 -41.49 -2.76
N LEU A 6 55.23 -41.92 -1.54
CA LEU A 6 54.22 -41.27 -0.71
C LEU A 6 54.59 -39.82 -0.36
N LYS A 7 55.87 -39.53 -0.06
CA LYS A 7 56.35 -38.16 0.17
C LYS A 7 56.24 -37.29 -1.07
N LYS A 8 56.55 -37.83 -2.26
CA LYS A 8 56.41 -37.11 -3.54
C LYS A 8 54.96 -36.77 -3.87
N ILE A 9 54.01 -37.65 -3.56
CA ILE A 9 52.57 -37.43 -3.81
C ILE A 9 51.94 -36.49 -2.75
N ARG A 10 52.41 -36.55 -1.50
CA ARG A 10 51.86 -35.77 -0.38
C ARG A 10 51.84 -34.26 -0.64
N THR A 11 52.93 -33.72 -1.17
CA THR A 11 53.07 -32.26 -1.35
C THR A 11 52.09 -31.70 -2.40
N PRO A 12 51.99 -32.28 -3.62
CA PRO A 12 50.96 -31.91 -4.59
C PRO A 12 49.53 -32.05 -4.04
N VAL A 13 49.22 -33.17 -3.39
CA VAL A 13 47.88 -33.41 -2.81
C VAL A 13 47.54 -32.36 -1.75
N ARG A 14 48.49 -32.03 -0.87
CA ARG A 14 48.30 -31.00 0.16
C ARG A 14 48.10 -29.61 -0.46
N ARG A 15 48.84 -29.29 -1.52
CA ARG A 15 48.69 -28.02 -2.24
C ARG A 15 47.30 -27.93 -2.88
N ALA A 16 46.90 -28.95 -3.63
CA ALA A 16 45.58 -29.02 -4.26
C ALA A 16 44.44 -28.94 -3.24
N ALA A 17 44.56 -29.62 -2.10
CA ALA A 17 43.56 -29.54 -1.03
C ALA A 17 43.47 -28.12 -0.41
N THR A 18 44.61 -27.45 -0.25
CA THR A 18 44.64 -26.06 0.26
C THR A 18 44.00 -25.10 -0.72
N GLU A 19 44.32 -25.22 -2.01
CA GLU A 19 43.75 -24.40 -3.07
C GLU A 19 42.24 -24.58 -3.15
N LEU A 20 41.77 -25.83 -3.15
CA LEU A 20 40.34 -26.15 -3.17
C LEU A 20 39.63 -25.57 -1.94
N SER A 21 40.20 -25.75 -0.73
CA SER A 21 39.62 -25.20 0.50
C SER A 21 39.49 -23.68 0.46
N ASN A 22 40.48 -22.99 -0.10
CA ASN A 22 40.44 -21.53 -0.23
C ASN A 22 39.38 -21.09 -1.25
N SER A 23 39.30 -21.77 -2.39
CA SER A 23 38.27 -21.51 -3.40
C SER A 23 36.86 -21.72 -2.85
N THR A 24 36.63 -22.83 -2.13
CA THR A 24 35.33 -23.10 -1.48
C THR A 24 34.99 -22.04 -0.44
N LYS A 25 35.96 -21.58 0.35
CA LYS A 25 35.73 -20.52 1.34
C LYS A 25 35.30 -19.21 0.67
N ILE A 26 35.96 -18.82 -0.42
CA ILE A 26 35.62 -17.61 -1.19
C ILE A 26 34.19 -17.71 -1.77
N GLU A 27 33.84 -18.86 -2.34
CA GLU A 27 32.48 -19.08 -2.87
C GLU A 27 31.43 -19.01 -1.76
N PHE A 28 31.68 -19.63 -0.60
CA PHE A 28 30.79 -19.56 0.56
C PHE A 28 30.59 -18.13 1.07
N GLU A 29 31.67 -17.33 1.15
CA GLU A 29 31.59 -15.93 1.56
C GLU A 29 30.77 -15.07 0.58
N LYS A 30 30.88 -15.33 -0.74
CA LYS A 30 30.05 -14.67 -1.76
C LYS A 30 28.57 -15.03 -1.64
N GLU A 31 28.25 -16.31 -1.46
CA GLU A 31 26.87 -16.76 -1.28
C GLU A 31 26.23 -16.15 -0.03
N ASN A 32 26.97 -16.09 1.09
CA ASN A 32 26.50 -15.43 2.31
C ASN A 32 26.23 -13.93 2.11
N ALA A 33 27.14 -13.22 1.42
CA ALA A 33 26.93 -11.81 1.11
C ALA A 33 25.70 -11.59 0.21
N SER A 34 25.47 -12.49 -0.75
CA SER A 34 24.26 -12.49 -1.60
C SER A 34 22.99 -12.75 -0.79
N SER A 35 23.02 -13.70 0.15
CA SER A 35 21.89 -13.98 1.05
C SER A 35 21.50 -12.75 1.88
N TYR A 36 22.49 -12.05 2.44
CA TYR A 36 22.25 -10.81 3.19
C TYR A 36 21.61 -9.72 2.31
N LEU A 37 22.09 -9.53 1.07
CA LEU A 37 21.50 -8.59 0.12
C LEU A 37 20.04 -8.95 -0.22
N ILE A 38 19.74 -10.24 -0.39
CA ILE A 38 18.39 -10.73 -0.64
C ILE A 38 17.47 -10.43 0.55
N GLU A 39 17.94 -10.67 1.77
CA GLU A 39 17.19 -10.34 3.00
C GLU A 39 16.92 -8.83 3.11
N GLU A 40 17.91 -7.99 2.79
CA GLU A 40 17.74 -6.53 2.79
C GLU A 40 16.70 -6.08 1.74
N PHE A 41 16.74 -6.65 0.53
CA PHE A 41 15.74 -6.37 -0.50
C PHE A 41 14.35 -6.86 -0.10
N LEU A 42 14.24 -8.03 0.53
CA LEU A 42 12.98 -8.55 1.03
C LEU A 42 12.38 -7.60 2.09
N ALA A 43 13.20 -7.11 3.03
CA ALA A 43 12.76 -6.15 4.03
C ALA A 43 12.23 -4.85 3.41
N LYS A 44 12.92 -4.32 2.38
CA LYS A 44 12.46 -3.15 1.62
C LYS A 44 11.14 -3.42 0.88
N LEU A 45 10.98 -4.60 0.28
CA LEU A 45 9.74 -4.98 -0.41
C LEU A 45 8.57 -5.09 0.57
N ILE A 46 8.78 -5.68 1.75
CA ILE A 46 7.75 -5.77 2.79
C ILE A 46 7.31 -4.37 3.26
N ASP A 47 8.25 -3.45 3.46
CA ASP A 47 7.93 -2.06 3.81
C ASP A 47 7.11 -1.37 2.71
N LYS A 48 7.46 -1.57 1.44
CA LYS A 48 6.72 -1.02 0.31
C LYS A 48 5.32 -1.63 0.17
N GLU A 49 5.15 -2.92 0.44
CA GLU A 49 3.85 -3.58 0.45
C GLU A 49 2.93 -2.96 1.51
N LYS A 50 3.44 -2.75 2.73
CA LYS A 50 2.69 -2.09 3.80
C LYS A 50 2.29 -0.66 3.44
N GLN A 51 3.19 0.10 2.80
CA GLN A 51 2.87 1.44 2.31
C GLN A 51 1.75 1.40 1.27
N ARG A 52 1.78 0.43 0.34
CA ARG A 52 0.72 0.26 -0.66
C ARG A 52 -0.63 -0.04 0.00
N GLU A 53 -0.68 -0.99 0.93
CA GLU A 53 -1.91 -1.33 1.66
C GLU A 53 -2.50 -0.12 2.41
N ASN A 54 -1.65 0.73 2.99
CA ASN A 54 -2.12 1.95 3.65
C ASN A 54 -2.70 2.95 2.64
N PHE A 55 -2.05 3.15 1.49
CA PHE A 55 -2.59 4.01 0.44
C PHE A 55 -3.92 3.48 -0.11
N ASP A 56 -4.07 2.17 -0.29
CA ASP A 56 -5.33 1.57 -0.75
C ASP A 56 -6.47 1.84 0.26
N LYS A 57 -6.18 1.76 1.56
CA LYS A 57 -7.15 2.11 2.62
C LYS A 57 -7.50 3.60 2.58
N ASP A 58 -6.51 4.48 2.48
CA ASP A 58 -6.73 5.92 2.43
C ASP A 58 -7.53 6.33 1.20
N ILE A 59 -7.24 5.75 0.03
CA ILE A 59 -8.02 5.96 -1.20
C ILE A 59 -9.45 5.48 -1.00
N THR A 60 -9.65 4.30 -0.40
CA THR A 60 -11.00 3.79 -0.13
C THR A 60 -11.79 4.73 0.77
N ILE A 61 -11.17 5.29 1.81
CA ILE A 61 -11.79 6.26 2.71
C ILE A 61 -12.12 7.56 1.97
N LEU A 62 -11.17 8.11 1.22
CA LEU A 62 -11.35 9.38 0.49
C LEU A 62 -12.32 9.26 -0.69
N THR A 63 -12.41 8.09 -1.30
CA THR A 63 -13.32 7.77 -2.42
C THR A 63 -14.63 7.20 -1.91
N ASN A 64 -14.87 7.16 -0.60
CA ASN A 64 -16.13 6.68 -0.04
C ASN A 64 -17.26 7.67 -0.39
N MET A 65 -17.82 7.48 -1.59
CA MET A 65 -18.88 8.29 -2.18
C MET A 65 -20.12 8.31 -1.29
N ASP A 66 -20.33 7.30 -0.45
CA ASP A 66 -21.43 7.23 0.52
C ASP A 66 -21.51 8.47 1.42
N ASP A 67 -20.37 9.03 1.85
CA ASP A 67 -20.37 10.22 2.72
C ASP A 67 -20.73 11.49 1.94
N LEU A 68 -20.39 11.55 0.65
CA LEU A 68 -20.79 12.62 -0.24
C LEU A 68 -22.27 12.50 -0.63
N GLU A 69 -22.73 11.28 -0.92
CA GLU A 69 -24.13 10.97 -1.24
C GLU A 69 -25.05 11.35 -0.07
N LYS A 70 -24.72 10.93 1.16
CA LYS A 70 -25.48 11.32 2.37
C LYS A 70 -25.54 12.82 2.57
N LYS A 71 -24.44 13.54 2.29
CA LYS A 71 -24.42 15.01 2.37
C LYS A 71 -25.30 15.64 1.29
N ILE A 72 -25.27 15.12 0.07
CA ILE A 72 -26.12 15.59 -1.04
C ILE A 72 -27.59 15.35 -0.70
N GLU A 73 -27.94 14.17 -0.20
CA GLU A 73 -29.30 13.78 0.17
C GLU A 73 -29.86 14.74 1.24
N LYS A 74 -29.09 15.00 2.30
CA LYS A 74 -29.46 15.98 3.34
C LYS A 74 -29.67 17.40 2.80
N GLN A 75 -28.85 17.83 1.83
CA GLN A 75 -29.02 19.13 1.18
C GLN A 75 -30.27 19.19 0.29
N GLN A 76 -30.61 18.08 -0.36
CA GLN A 76 -31.85 17.97 -1.14
C GLN A 76 -33.08 18.04 -0.23
N GLU A 77 -33.10 17.35 0.90
CA GLU A 77 -34.18 17.44 1.89
C GLU A 77 -34.38 18.87 2.41
N TYR A 78 -33.28 19.56 2.71
CA TYR A 78 -33.32 20.95 3.15
C TYR A 78 -33.87 21.88 2.07
N ARG A 79 -33.43 21.71 0.81
CA ARG A 79 -33.96 22.46 -0.33
C ARG A 79 -35.46 22.24 -0.50
N ASP A 80 -35.93 21.00 -0.41
CA ASP A 80 -37.34 20.66 -0.60
C ASP A 80 -38.22 21.24 0.52
N THR A 81 -37.67 21.33 1.74
CA THR A 81 -38.28 22.05 2.86
C THR A 81 -38.43 23.55 2.55
N ILE A 82 -37.38 24.20 2.04
CA ILE A 82 -37.43 25.61 1.64
C ILE A 82 -38.48 25.83 0.55
N ILE A 83 -38.51 24.97 -0.47
CA ILE A 83 -39.49 25.05 -1.57
C ILE A 83 -40.91 24.94 -1.00
N THR A 84 -41.15 23.98 -0.12
CA THR A 84 -42.45 23.79 0.54
C THR A 84 -42.87 25.05 1.31
N CYS A 85 -41.97 25.64 2.10
CA CYS A 85 -42.23 26.87 2.83
C CYS A 85 -42.53 28.05 1.90
N LYS A 86 -41.78 28.20 0.80
CA LYS A 86 -42.04 29.24 -0.22
C LYS A 86 -43.41 29.10 -0.86
N VAL A 87 -43.79 27.87 -1.26
CA VAL A 87 -45.11 27.59 -1.82
C VAL A 87 -46.22 27.96 -0.83
N ARG A 88 -46.07 27.57 0.45
CA ARG A 88 -47.02 27.92 1.51
C ARG A 88 -47.13 29.43 1.70
N ALA A 89 -46.01 30.14 1.77
CA ALA A 89 -45.97 31.59 1.92
C ALA A 89 -46.69 32.29 0.75
N ASN A 90 -46.37 31.92 -0.48
CA ASN A 90 -47.02 32.47 -1.68
C ASN A 90 -48.53 32.22 -1.68
N LYS A 91 -48.98 31.03 -1.27
CA LYS A 91 -50.41 30.73 -1.16
C LYS A 91 -51.11 31.63 -0.15
N ILE A 92 -50.46 31.95 0.97
CA ILE A 92 -51.01 32.87 1.98
C ILE A 92 -51.07 34.30 1.45
N LEU A 93 -49.99 34.78 0.81
CA LEU A 93 -49.94 36.13 0.23
C LEU A 93 -51.01 36.32 -0.84
N ASN A 94 -51.11 35.41 -1.81
CA ASN A 94 -52.12 35.47 -2.86
C ASN A 94 -53.55 35.41 -2.31
N LYS A 95 -53.78 34.67 -1.22
CA LYS A 95 -55.08 34.63 -0.53
C LYS A 95 -55.41 35.94 0.18
N ARG A 96 -54.42 36.65 0.74
CA ARG A 96 -54.62 37.98 1.35
C ARG A 96 -54.91 39.04 0.30
N GLU A 97 -54.16 39.05 -0.81
CA GLU A 97 -54.39 39.98 -1.92
C GLU A 97 -55.77 39.81 -2.58
N THR A 98 -56.29 38.59 -2.64
CA THR A 98 -57.65 38.34 -3.16
C THR A 98 -58.75 38.78 -2.20
N VAL A 99 -58.53 38.66 -0.89
CA VAL A 99 -59.48 39.17 0.12
C VAL A 99 -59.48 40.69 0.16
N GLU A 100 -58.31 41.35 0.12
CA GLU A 100 -58.21 42.82 0.09
C GLU A 100 -58.79 43.45 -1.19
N LYS A 101 -58.77 42.74 -2.33
CA LYS A 101 -59.39 43.23 -3.58
C LYS A 101 -60.91 43.08 -3.62
N HIS A 102 -61.51 42.37 -2.67
CA HIS A 102 -62.96 42.06 -2.66
C HIS A 102 -63.66 42.56 -1.36
N THR A 103 -62.97 43.42 -0.60
CA THR A 103 -63.52 44.19 0.52
C THR A 103 -63.53 45.66 0.15
#